data_AF-A0A7S3SH47-F1
#
_entry.id   AF-A0A7S3SH47-F1
#
_cell.length_a   1.000
_cell.length_b   1.000
_cell.length_c   1.000
_cell.angle_alpha   90.00
_cell.angle_beta   90.00
_cell.angle_gamma   90.00
#
_symmetry.space_group_name_H-M   'P 1'
#
loop_
_entity.id
_entity.type
_entity.pdbx_description
1 polymer ?
#
loop_
_entity_poly.entity_id
_entity_poly.type
_entity_poly.pdbx_seq_one_letter_code
_entity_poly.pdbx_strand_id
1 'polypeptide(L)'
;GAIILFIDEIHTVVGAGKADGAMDAGNLLKPALARGQLRCIGATTLDEYRQHIEKDAALERRFQQVFVAQPTVEATTGILRGLKERYELHHGVAISDAALVAAAALSDRYISERFLPDKAIDLVDEAAAKLKMDATSRPQALDEVERRLVQAKMEEFSLTKDAAADPRAAARLTALRAEMGTLEGRQRALADRWREEKGALEGLNSLKAAIEQKTLEIEQAEAAYELNKAAELKYRDLPELQAQLRAKQEALAAADGGEALTRTTVGEEDVAAVVSQWTGVPLKKMLATEAQKILTLADQLRQRVAGQDDAVEAVAEAIQRSRAGLSDPDKPTASLMFLGPTGVGKTELAKAVADALFDSEEAMVRIDMSEYMSQESLVHQSISSSSSRFIKSACVAGERLP
;
A
#
# COMPACT_ATOMS: atom_id res chain seq x y z
N GLY A 1 22.84 30.06 -19.40
CA GLY A 1 22.89 28.92 -18.48
C GLY A 1 22.21 27.75 -19.14
N ALA A 2 22.98 26.72 -19.51
CA ALA A 2 22.46 25.52 -20.16
C ALA A 2 22.03 24.42 -19.17
N ILE A 3 22.13 24.69 -17.86
CA ILE A 3 21.87 23.74 -16.78
C ILE A 3 20.73 24.29 -15.92
N ILE A 4 19.76 23.44 -15.61
CA ILE A 4 18.72 23.70 -14.61
C ILE A 4 19.09 22.88 -13.37
N LEU A 5 19.27 23.54 -12.23
CA LEU A 5 19.60 22.89 -10.98
C LEU A 5 18.32 22.51 -10.22
N PHE A 6 18.10 21.23 -9.93
CA PHE A 6 17.06 20.82 -8.99
C PHE A 6 17.64 20.78 -7.57
N ILE A 7 16.95 21.40 -6.61
CA ILE A 7 17.32 21.42 -5.19
C ILE A 7 16.13 20.89 -4.42
N ASP A 8 16.25 19.66 -3.92
CA ASP A 8 15.28 19.15 -2.96
C ASP A 8 15.48 19.81 -1.60
N GLU A 9 14.40 19.95 -0.83
CA GLU A 9 14.39 20.63 0.47
C GLU A 9 15.09 22.00 0.46
N ILE A 10 14.77 22.86 -0.52
CA ILE A 10 15.47 24.14 -0.74
C ILE A 10 15.52 25.06 0.49
N HIS A 11 14.57 24.92 1.42
CA HIS A 11 14.54 25.66 2.68
C HIS A 11 15.75 25.36 3.58
N THR A 12 16.38 24.18 3.45
CA THR A 12 17.60 23.81 4.20
C THR A 12 18.80 24.66 3.77
N VAL A 13 18.85 25.02 2.49
CA VAL A 13 19.92 25.84 1.90
C VAL A 13 19.66 27.33 2.12
N VAL A 14 18.38 27.69 2.27
CA VAL A 14 17.88 29.06 2.27
C VAL A 14 17.06 29.28 3.54
N GLY A 15 17.75 29.47 4.67
CA GLY A 15 17.07 29.59 5.97
C GLY A 15 17.87 29.08 7.17
N ALA A 16 18.94 28.31 6.94
CA ALA A 16 19.79 27.73 7.99
C ALA A 16 20.52 28.77 8.87
N GLY A 17 20.59 30.04 8.46
CA GLY A 17 21.28 31.11 9.19
C GLY A 17 20.68 31.51 10.54
N LYS A 18 19.60 30.87 11.01
CA LYS A 18 19.00 31.11 12.33
C LYS A 18 19.34 30.06 13.39
N ALA A 19 19.95 28.93 13.02
CA ALA A 19 20.38 27.90 13.96
C ALA A 19 21.90 27.71 13.88
N ASP A 20 22.55 27.62 15.03
CA ASP A 20 24.01 27.61 15.23
C ASP A 20 24.81 26.79 14.18
N GLY A 21 25.53 27.48 13.30
CA GLY A 21 26.74 26.96 12.64
C GLY A 21 26.62 26.43 11.21
N ALA A 22 25.42 26.29 10.63
CA ALA A 22 25.28 25.96 9.20
C ALA A 22 25.44 27.23 8.34
N MET A 23 26.38 27.22 7.38
CA MET A 23 26.55 28.36 6.47
C MET A 23 25.29 28.57 5.62
N ASP A 24 24.67 29.74 5.76
CA ASP A 24 23.51 30.16 4.96
C ASP A 24 23.95 30.44 3.50
N ALA A 25 23.86 29.39 2.68
CA ALA A 25 24.13 29.46 1.25
C ALA A 25 23.12 30.36 0.51
N GLY A 26 22.02 30.79 1.16
CA GLY A 26 21.08 31.76 0.61
C GLY A 26 21.74 33.07 0.16
N ASN A 27 22.77 33.54 0.87
CA ASN A 27 23.51 34.75 0.49
C ASN A 27 24.37 34.58 -0.77
N LEU A 28 24.76 33.34 -1.10
CA LEU A 28 25.46 33.02 -2.35
C LEU A 28 24.50 32.83 -3.52
N LEU A 29 23.30 32.30 -3.26
CA LEU A 29 22.28 32.05 -4.28
C LEU A 29 21.59 33.34 -4.75
N LYS A 30 21.27 34.28 -3.85
CA LYS A 30 20.55 35.52 -4.19
C LYS A 30 21.18 36.33 -5.32
N PRO A 31 22.51 36.61 -5.34
CA PRO A 31 23.12 37.36 -6.44
C PRO A 31 23.08 36.59 -7.77
N ALA A 32 23.26 35.27 -7.75
CA ALA A 32 23.24 34.43 -8.94
C ALA A 32 21.83 34.32 -9.55
N LEU A 33 20.79 34.19 -8.71
CA LEU A 33 19.38 34.23 -9.11
C LEU A 33 18.98 35.60 -9.65
N ALA A 34 19.39 36.68 -8.97
CA ALA A 34 19.05 38.05 -9.40
C ALA A 34 19.65 38.43 -10.75
N ARG A 35 20.87 37.96 -11.05
CA ARG A 35 21.54 38.17 -12.35
C ARG A 35 21.11 37.17 -13.44
N GLY A 36 20.24 36.21 -13.12
CA GLY A 36 19.81 35.16 -14.06
C GLY A 36 20.95 34.20 -14.46
N GLN A 37 22.04 34.15 -13.68
CA GLN A 37 23.18 33.25 -13.90
C GLN A 37 22.83 31.81 -13.49
N LEU A 38 21.96 31.67 -12.48
CA LEU A 38 21.44 30.39 -12.00
C LEU A 38 19.97 30.23 -12.41
N ARG A 39 19.62 29.06 -12.96
CA ARG A 39 18.25 28.60 -13.12
C ARG A 39 18.08 27.38 -12.24
N CYS A 40 17.10 27.38 -11.34
CA CYS A 40 16.83 26.24 -10.49
C CYS A 40 15.33 25.97 -10.30
N ILE A 41 15.04 24.75 -9.88
CA ILE A 41 13.74 24.29 -9.40
C ILE A 41 13.98 23.85 -7.95
N GLY A 42 13.30 24.50 -7.01
CA GLY A 42 13.35 24.13 -5.59
C GLY A 42 12.11 23.35 -5.20
N ALA A 43 12.26 22.28 -4.43
CA ALA A 43 11.15 21.56 -3.78
C ALA A 43 11.18 21.81 -2.26
N THR A 44 10.01 22.05 -1.66
CA THR A 44 9.85 22.30 -0.23
C THR A 44 8.38 22.16 0.16
N THR A 45 8.08 21.98 1.45
CA THR A 45 6.70 22.03 1.94
C THR A 45 6.16 23.47 1.98
N LEU A 46 4.84 23.63 1.99
CA LEU A 46 4.19 24.95 2.07
C LEU A 46 4.53 25.69 3.37
N ASP A 47 4.64 24.95 4.47
CA ASP A 47 4.96 25.52 5.78
C ASP A 47 6.40 26.06 5.82
N GLU A 48 7.36 25.31 5.27
CA GLU A 48 8.76 25.77 5.15
C GLU A 48 8.90 26.93 4.18
N TYR A 49 8.17 26.91 3.05
CA TYR A 49 8.14 28.04 2.11
C TYR A 49 7.72 29.33 2.81
N ARG A 50 6.61 29.29 3.57
CA ARG A 50 6.09 30.42 4.37
C ARG A 50 7.09 30.88 5.43
N GLN A 51 7.81 29.94 6.04
CA GLN A 51 8.75 30.24 7.12
C GLN A 51 10.07 30.84 6.65
N HIS A 52 10.58 30.38 5.50
CA HIS A 52 11.96 30.64 5.08
C HIS A 52 12.10 31.42 3.78
N ILE A 53 11.18 31.26 2.82
CA ILE A 53 11.30 31.87 1.48
C ILE A 53 10.40 33.09 1.34
N GLU A 54 9.13 32.98 1.75
CA GLU A 54 8.13 34.06 1.63
C GLU A 54 8.50 35.29 2.48
N LYS A 55 9.16 35.08 3.62
CA LYS A 55 9.63 36.18 4.48
C LYS A 55 10.80 36.97 3.87
N ASP A 56 11.46 36.44 2.85
CA ASP A 56 12.57 37.10 2.17
C ASP A 56 12.12 37.63 0.80
N ALA A 57 11.86 38.93 0.75
CA ALA A 57 11.40 39.62 -0.46
C ALA A 57 12.36 39.50 -1.66
N ALA A 58 13.65 39.19 -1.45
CA ALA A 58 14.57 38.99 -2.55
C ALA A 58 14.40 37.61 -3.20
N LEU A 59 14.00 36.59 -2.44
CA LEU A 59 13.78 35.23 -2.92
C LEU A 59 12.36 35.04 -3.43
N GLU A 60 11.37 35.55 -2.71
CA GLU A 60 9.95 35.53 -3.10
C GLU A 60 9.76 36.08 -4.52
N ARG A 61 10.43 37.19 -4.86
CA ARG A 61 10.37 37.80 -6.21
C ARG A 61 11.09 37.00 -7.31
N ARG A 62 11.84 35.96 -6.96
CA ARG A 62 12.67 35.17 -7.89
C ARG A 62 12.15 33.75 -8.08
N PHE A 63 11.33 33.26 -7.17
CA PHE A 63 10.65 31.99 -7.29
C PHE A 63 9.19 32.20 -7.69
N GLN A 64 8.73 31.41 -8.66
CA GLN A 64 7.31 31.24 -8.92
C GLN A 64 6.83 30.02 -8.14
N GLN A 65 5.81 30.18 -7.31
CA GLN A 65 5.21 29.05 -6.62
C GLN A 65 4.45 28.18 -7.64
N VAL A 66 4.77 26.88 -7.63
CA VAL A 66 4.03 25.83 -8.34
C VAL A 66 3.52 24.86 -7.27
N PHE A 67 2.22 24.90 -7.02
CA PHE A 67 1.60 24.04 -6.01
C PHE A 67 1.40 22.63 -6.56
N VAL A 68 1.97 21.63 -5.89
CA VAL A 68 1.80 20.22 -6.23
C VAL A 68 0.97 19.58 -5.13
N ALA A 69 -0.31 19.34 -5.42
CA ALA A 69 -1.21 18.70 -4.49
C ALA A 69 -1.01 17.18 -4.47
N GLN A 70 -1.43 16.55 -3.36
CA GLN A 70 -1.57 15.10 -3.28
C GLN A 70 -2.57 14.62 -4.34
N PRO A 71 -2.28 13.54 -5.09
CA PRO A 71 -3.23 12.95 -6.04
C PRO A 71 -4.42 12.31 -5.31
N THR A 72 -5.56 12.26 -6.00
CA THR A 72 -6.72 11.49 -5.54
C THR A 72 -6.43 9.99 -5.56
N VAL A 73 -7.28 9.19 -4.91
CA VAL A 73 -7.19 7.71 -4.98
C VAL A 73 -7.21 7.23 -6.42
N GLU A 74 -8.13 7.74 -7.25
CA GLU A 74 -8.25 7.37 -8.66
C GLU A 74 -6.99 7.75 -9.47
N ALA A 75 -6.48 8.97 -9.28
CA ALA A 75 -5.25 9.41 -9.92
C ALA A 75 -4.05 8.56 -9.47
N THR A 76 -4.00 8.17 -8.20
CA THR A 76 -2.96 7.29 -7.66
C THR A 76 -3.04 5.90 -8.28
N THR A 77 -4.23 5.32 -8.45
CA THR A 77 -4.40 4.07 -9.20
C THR A 77 -3.87 4.21 -10.63
N GLY A 78 -4.11 5.34 -11.30
CA GLY A 78 -3.54 5.65 -12.62
C GLY A 78 -2.01 5.68 -12.62
N ILE A 79 -1.39 6.34 -11.62
CA ILE A 79 0.06 6.38 -11.44
C ILE A 79 0.61 4.96 -11.22
N LEU A 80 -0.01 4.18 -10.33
CA LEU A 80 0.38 2.80 -10.04
C LEU A 80 0.28 1.90 -11.28
N ARG A 81 -0.74 2.06 -12.12
CA ARG A 81 -0.85 1.34 -13.41
C ARG A 81 0.30 1.67 -14.35
N GLY A 82 0.76 2.92 -14.38
CA GLY A 82 1.93 3.33 -15.15
C GLY A 82 3.26 2.78 -14.59
N LEU A 83 3.34 2.57 -13.27
CA LEU A 83 4.52 1.99 -12.61
C LEU A 83 4.51 0.45 -12.58
N LYS A 84 3.35 -0.18 -12.82
CA LYS A 84 3.13 -1.62 -12.69
C LYS A 84 4.22 -2.46 -13.37
N GLU A 85 4.49 -2.21 -14.65
CA GLU A 85 5.43 -3.03 -15.43
C GLU A 85 6.86 -3.01 -14.84
N ARG A 86 7.28 -1.87 -14.31
CA ARG A 86 8.59 -1.71 -13.65
C ARG A 86 8.68 -2.52 -12.37
N TYR A 87 7.67 -2.46 -11.51
CA TYR A 87 7.64 -3.24 -10.26
C TYR A 87 7.49 -4.74 -10.51
N GLU A 88 6.68 -5.13 -11.49
CA GLU A 88 6.56 -6.53 -11.89
C GLU A 88 7.90 -7.09 -12.37
N LEU A 89 8.67 -6.32 -13.14
CA LEU A 89 9.98 -6.73 -13.63
C LEU A 89 11.02 -6.78 -12.49
N HIS A 90 11.06 -5.76 -11.64
CA HIS A 90 11.99 -5.69 -10.51
C HIS A 90 11.81 -6.87 -9.53
N HIS A 91 10.56 -7.21 -9.22
CA HIS A 91 10.24 -8.29 -8.29
C HIS A 91 10.11 -9.66 -8.96
N GLY A 92 9.83 -9.69 -10.25
CA GLY A 92 9.61 -10.94 -10.99
C GLY A 92 8.28 -11.61 -10.65
N VAL A 93 7.28 -10.82 -10.27
CA VAL A 93 5.91 -11.24 -9.95
C VAL A 93 4.91 -10.44 -10.79
N ALA A 94 3.69 -10.93 -10.95
CA ALA A 94 2.60 -10.17 -11.55
C ALA A 94 1.86 -9.35 -10.49
N ILE A 95 1.25 -8.24 -10.87
CA ILE A 95 0.46 -7.40 -9.96
C ILE A 95 -0.95 -7.22 -10.55
N SER A 96 -1.97 -7.68 -9.83
CA SER A 96 -3.36 -7.53 -10.28
C SER A 96 -3.80 -6.06 -10.26
N ASP A 97 -4.74 -5.67 -11.14
CA ASP A 97 -5.31 -4.31 -11.11
C ASP A 97 -6.04 -4.05 -9.78
N ALA A 98 -6.72 -5.08 -9.29
CA ALA A 98 -7.36 -5.15 -7.98
C ALA A 98 -6.39 -4.75 -6.84
N ALA A 99 -5.16 -5.30 -6.83
CA ALA A 99 -4.14 -4.92 -5.85
C ALA A 99 -3.75 -3.44 -5.93
N LEU A 100 -3.69 -2.83 -7.12
CA LEU A 100 -3.37 -1.41 -7.27
C LEU A 100 -4.49 -0.51 -6.74
N VAL A 101 -5.74 -0.89 -6.99
CA VAL A 101 -6.92 -0.20 -6.43
C VAL A 101 -6.91 -0.32 -4.91
N ALA A 102 -6.68 -1.52 -4.38
CA ALA A 102 -6.59 -1.76 -2.94
C ALA A 102 -5.44 -0.96 -2.30
N ALA A 103 -4.27 -0.88 -2.94
CA ALA A 103 -3.13 -0.13 -2.41
C ALA A 103 -3.44 1.36 -2.29
N ALA A 104 -4.05 1.95 -3.32
CA ALA A 104 -4.47 3.35 -3.27
C ALA A 104 -5.56 3.58 -2.19
N ALA A 105 -6.61 2.76 -2.17
CA ALA A 105 -7.74 2.94 -1.26
C ALA A 105 -7.39 2.66 0.22
N LEU A 106 -6.67 1.56 0.50
CA LEU A 106 -6.32 1.17 1.86
C LEU A 106 -5.24 2.09 2.45
N SER A 107 -4.25 2.51 1.66
CA SER A 107 -3.26 3.48 2.15
C SER A 107 -3.88 4.84 2.43
N ASP A 108 -4.85 5.29 1.62
CA ASP A 108 -5.56 6.53 1.89
C ASP A 108 -6.37 6.45 3.19
N ARG A 109 -7.06 5.33 3.40
CA ARG A 109 -7.91 5.12 4.57
C ARG A 109 -7.15 4.91 5.88
N TYR A 110 -6.08 4.12 5.87
CA TYR A 110 -5.45 3.62 7.10
C TYR A 110 -4.08 4.24 7.41
N ILE A 111 -3.42 4.88 6.45
CA ILE A 111 -2.08 5.45 6.61
C ILE A 111 -2.19 6.98 6.46
N SER A 112 -2.59 7.65 7.53
CA SER A 112 -2.98 9.08 7.51
C SER A 112 -1.79 10.05 7.64
N GLU A 113 -0.69 9.57 8.19
CA GLU A 113 0.54 10.32 8.46
C GLU A 113 1.44 10.48 7.22
N ARG A 114 1.11 9.78 6.13
CA ARG A 114 1.81 9.82 4.84
C ARG A 114 0.88 10.23 3.71
N PHE A 115 1.46 10.71 2.62
CA PHE A 115 0.73 11.23 1.46
C PHE A 115 0.78 10.24 0.28
N LEU A 116 -0.29 10.20 -0.50
CA LEU A 116 -0.28 9.57 -1.82
C LEU A 116 0.65 10.36 -2.77
N PRO A 117 1.23 9.73 -3.82
CA PRO A 117 1.13 8.32 -4.16
C PRO A 117 2.16 7.43 -3.43
N ASP A 118 3.12 8.03 -2.73
CA ASP A 118 4.28 7.39 -2.11
C ASP A 118 3.90 6.19 -1.21
N LYS A 119 2.99 6.40 -0.25
CA LYS A 119 2.50 5.32 0.63
C LYS A 119 1.85 4.15 -0.12
N ALA A 120 1.23 4.38 -1.27
CA ALA A 120 0.59 3.32 -2.05
C ALA A 120 1.63 2.56 -2.88
N ILE A 121 2.65 3.25 -3.39
CA ILE A 121 3.78 2.66 -4.09
C ILE A 121 4.52 1.69 -3.16
N ASP A 122 4.83 2.12 -1.93
CA ASP A 122 5.50 1.27 -0.96
C ASP A 122 4.72 0.00 -0.61
N LEU A 123 3.38 0.09 -0.48
CA LEU A 123 2.56 -1.09 -0.22
C LEU A 123 2.65 -2.11 -1.36
N VAL A 124 2.63 -1.65 -2.61
CA VAL A 124 2.78 -2.52 -3.78
C VAL A 124 4.18 -3.12 -3.82
N ASP A 125 5.21 -2.32 -3.52
CA ASP A 125 6.60 -2.76 -3.47
C ASP A 125 6.81 -3.86 -2.42
N GLU A 126 6.34 -3.66 -1.19
CA GLU A 126 6.47 -4.63 -0.10
C GLU A 126 5.63 -5.89 -0.36
N ALA A 127 4.40 -5.76 -0.87
CA ALA A 127 3.58 -6.91 -1.23
C ALA A 127 4.24 -7.75 -2.34
N ALA A 128 4.83 -7.10 -3.35
CA ALA A 128 5.56 -7.77 -4.42
C ALA A 128 6.85 -8.44 -3.92
N ALA A 129 7.61 -7.77 -3.06
CA ALA A 129 8.81 -8.33 -2.44
C ALA A 129 8.49 -9.58 -1.59
N LYS A 130 7.42 -9.52 -0.80
CA LYS A 130 6.96 -10.65 0.02
C LYS A 130 6.55 -11.84 -0.84
N LEU A 131 5.76 -11.60 -1.90
CA LEU A 131 5.34 -12.66 -2.81
C LEU A 131 6.52 -13.29 -3.56
N LYS A 132 7.53 -12.49 -3.93
CA LYS A 132 8.78 -13.00 -4.53
C LYS A 132 9.51 -13.94 -3.58
N MET A 133 9.59 -13.60 -2.30
CA MET A 133 10.20 -14.47 -1.29
C MET A 133 9.43 -15.79 -1.16
N ASP A 134 8.10 -15.72 -1.13
CA ASP A 134 7.25 -16.91 -1.06
C ASP A 134 7.40 -17.80 -2.32
N ALA A 135 7.38 -17.21 -3.51
CA ALA A 135 7.51 -17.91 -4.79
C ALA A 135 8.88 -18.56 -5.00
N THR A 136 9.95 -17.98 -4.44
CA THR A 136 11.31 -18.54 -4.51
C THR A 136 11.62 -19.53 -3.40
N SER A 137 10.80 -19.55 -2.35
CA SER A 137 10.88 -20.50 -1.24
C SER A 137 10.29 -21.87 -1.64
N ARG A 138 10.60 -22.91 -0.84
CA ARG A 138 10.03 -24.24 -1.08
C ARG A 138 8.53 -24.22 -0.78
N PRO A 139 7.67 -24.75 -1.68
CA PRO A 139 6.24 -24.81 -1.44
C PRO A 139 5.92 -25.59 -0.17
N GLN A 140 4.94 -25.12 0.61
CA GLN A 140 4.54 -25.76 1.86
C GLN A 140 4.15 -27.22 1.67
N ALA A 141 3.44 -27.54 0.58
CA ALA A 141 3.06 -28.91 0.24
C ALA A 141 4.28 -29.84 0.05
N LEU A 142 5.39 -29.32 -0.47
CA LEU A 142 6.63 -30.08 -0.64
C LEU A 142 7.34 -30.25 0.72
N ASP A 143 7.45 -29.19 1.52
CA ASP A 143 8.08 -29.26 2.86
C ASP A 143 7.34 -30.23 3.79
N GLU A 144 6.00 -30.26 3.74
CA GLU A 144 5.19 -31.21 4.51
C GLU A 144 5.47 -32.67 4.13
N VAL A 145 5.60 -32.96 2.83
CA VAL A 145 5.94 -34.31 2.36
C VAL A 145 7.35 -34.69 2.77
N GLU A 146 8.33 -33.78 2.62
CA GLU A 146 9.72 -34.02 3.03
C GLU A 146 9.85 -34.31 4.52
N ARG A 147 9.18 -33.53 5.37
CA ARG A 147 9.17 -33.75 6.83
C ARG A 147 8.59 -35.12 7.19
N ARG A 148 7.48 -35.53 6.57
CA ARG A 148 6.90 -36.87 6.78
C ARG A 148 7.84 -37.98 6.33
N LEU A 149 8.55 -37.76 5.22
CA LEU A 149 9.52 -38.71 4.68
C LEU A 149 10.71 -38.90 5.61
N VAL A 150 11.20 -37.82 6.23
CA VAL A 150 12.25 -37.88 7.26
C VAL A 150 11.77 -38.65 8.49
N GLN A 151 10.54 -38.37 8.97
CA GLN A 151 9.96 -39.10 10.10
C GLN A 151 9.84 -40.60 9.82
N ALA A 152 9.32 -40.96 8.63
CA ALA A 152 9.19 -42.35 8.21
C ALA A 152 10.55 -43.06 8.09
N LYS A 153 11.59 -42.37 7.59
CA LYS A 153 12.97 -42.91 7.55
C LYS A 153 13.54 -43.17 8.94
N MET A 154 13.27 -42.30 9.91
CA MET A 154 13.71 -42.50 11.30
C MET A 154 12.97 -43.69 11.94
N GLU A 155 11.67 -43.82 11.71
CA GLU A 155 10.87 -44.97 12.17
C GLU A 155 11.37 -46.27 11.50
N GLU A 156 11.67 -46.25 10.20
CA GLU A 156 12.24 -47.40 9.46
C GLU A 156 13.56 -47.85 10.10
N PHE A 157 14.46 -46.92 10.39
CA PHE A 157 15.76 -47.23 10.99
C PHE A 157 15.63 -47.87 12.37
N SER A 158 14.67 -47.42 13.19
CA SER A 158 14.38 -48.03 14.49
C SER A 158 13.81 -49.44 14.33
N LEU A 159 12.77 -49.59 13.50
CA LEU A 159 12.06 -50.85 13.32
C LEU A 159 12.89 -51.92 12.60
N THR A 160 13.88 -51.53 11.79
CA THR A 160 14.75 -52.48 11.07
C THR A 160 15.50 -53.40 12.03
N LYS A 161 15.89 -52.90 13.21
CA LYS A 161 16.57 -53.72 14.23
C LYS A 161 15.61 -54.68 14.94
N ASP A 162 14.39 -54.24 15.20
CA ASP A 162 13.39 -54.99 15.95
C ASP A 162 12.62 -56.02 15.07
N ALA A 163 12.58 -55.79 13.76
CA ALA A 163 11.89 -56.64 12.78
C ALA A 163 12.43 -58.08 12.70
N ALA A 164 13.66 -58.32 13.17
CA ALA A 164 14.24 -59.67 13.23
C ALA A 164 13.66 -60.51 14.40
N ALA A 165 13.10 -59.85 15.42
CA ALA A 165 12.62 -60.50 16.65
C ALA A 165 11.11 -60.40 16.84
N ASP A 166 10.44 -59.37 16.30
CA ASP A 166 9.00 -59.15 16.46
C ASP A 166 8.25 -59.16 15.10
N PRO A 167 7.35 -60.15 14.87
CA PRO A 167 6.50 -60.20 13.68
C PRO A 167 5.64 -58.94 13.46
N ARG A 168 5.26 -58.23 14.53
CA ARG A 168 4.50 -56.97 14.45
C ARG A 168 5.38 -55.83 13.93
N ALA A 169 6.63 -55.77 14.39
CA ALA A 169 7.62 -54.81 13.87
C ALA A 169 7.90 -55.05 12.38
N ALA A 170 7.99 -56.31 11.94
CA ALA A 170 8.15 -56.66 10.53
C ALA A 170 6.94 -56.24 9.66
N ALA A 171 5.71 -56.43 10.16
CA ALA A 171 4.50 -55.99 9.47
C ALA A 171 4.42 -54.45 9.36
N ARG A 172 4.74 -53.73 10.45
CA ARG A 172 4.80 -52.25 10.46
C ARG A 172 5.87 -51.72 9.52
N LEU A 173 7.07 -52.32 9.51
CA LEU A 173 8.16 -51.97 8.60
C LEU A 173 7.75 -52.10 7.12
N THR A 174 7.00 -53.17 6.79
CA THR A 174 6.51 -53.38 5.42
C THR A 174 5.50 -52.30 5.02
N ALA A 175 4.55 -51.97 5.91
CA ALA A 175 3.58 -50.91 5.68
C ALA A 175 4.26 -49.54 5.55
N LEU A 176 5.24 -49.25 6.40
CA LEU A 176 6.00 -48.00 6.42
C LEU A 176 6.82 -47.82 5.14
N ARG A 177 7.45 -48.87 4.62
CA ARG A 177 8.15 -48.84 3.32
C ARG A 177 7.20 -48.55 2.16
N ALA A 178 5.98 -49.11 2.18
CA ALA A 178 4.97 -48.80 1.18
C ALA A 178 4.49 -47.34 1.25
N GLU A 179 4.31 -46.81 2.47
CA GLU A 179 4.01 -45.39 2.71
C GLU A 179 5.14 -44.49 2.21
N MET A 180 6.40 -44.82 2.53
CA MET A 180 7.58 -44.11 2.04
C MET A 180 7.65 -44.08 0.51
N GLY A 181 7.38 -45.21 -0.17
CA GLY A 181 7.32 -45.23 -1.64
C GLY A 181 6.24 -44.30 -2.21
N THR A 182 5.09 -44.21 -1.53
CA THR A 182 4.02 -43.27 -1.90
C THR A 182 4.43 -41.81 -1.67
N LEU A 183 5.08 -41.52 -0.54
CA LEU A 183 5.57 -40.18 -0.21
C LEU A 183 6.71 -39.74 -1.14
N GLU A 184 7.63 -40.63 -1.51
CA GLU A 184 8.70 -40.36 -2.47
C GLU A 184 8.14 -40.05 -3.86
N GLY A 185 7.12 -40.79 -4.30
CA GLY A 185 6.42 -40.51 -5.56
C GLY A 185 5.79 -39.12 -5.56
N ARG A 186 5.09 -38.75 -4.47
CA ARG A 186 4.52 -37.41 -4.28
C ARG A 186 5.59 -36.32 -4.23
N GLN A 187 6.68 -36.54 -3.49
CA GLN A 187 7.78 -35.58 -3.40
C GLN A 187 8.37 -35.28 -4.79
N ARG A 188 8.64 -36.31 -5.59
CA ARG A 188 9.17 -36.14 -6.95
C ARG A 188 8.21 -35.36 -7.83
N ALA A 189 6.93 -35.73 -7.82
CA ALA A 189 5.91 -35.02 -8.60
C ALA A 189 5.81 -33.54 -8.23
N LEU A 190 5.79 -33.20 -6.93
CA LEU A 190 5.74 -31.81 -6.46
C LEU A 190 7.04 -31.05 -6.77
N ALA A 191 8.20 -31.69 -6.62
CA ALA A 191 9.49 -31.08 -6.90
C ALA A 191 9.72 -30.81 -8.39
N ASP A 192 9.29 -31.72 -9.27
CA ASP A 192 9.37 -31.53 -10.71
C ASP A 192 8.43 -30.41 -11.18
N ARG A 193 7.18 -30.40 -10.67
CA ARG A 193 6.22 -29.33 -10.95
C ARG A 193 6.72 -27.96 -10.47
N TRP A 194 7.26 -27.86 -9.25
CA TRP A 194 7.85 -26.61 -8.75
C TRP A 194 9.03 -26.13 -9.62
N ARG A 195 9.86 -27.05 -10.12
CA ARG A 195 10.98 -26.72 -11.01
C ARG A 195 10.49 -26.18 -12.35
N GLU A 196 9.43 -26.76 -12.90
CA GLU A 196 8.79 -26.30 -14.14
C GLU A 196 8.16 -24.91 -13.96
N GLU A 197 7.37 -24.71 -12.89
CA GLU A 197 6.74 -23.42 -12.57
C GLU A 197 7.80 -22.32 -12.39
N LYS A 198 8.87 -22.60 -11.65
CA LYS A 198 9.99 -21.67 -11.46
C LYS A 198 10.70 -21.33 -12.78
N GLY A 199 10.98 -22.33 -13.60
CA GLY A 199 11.61 -22.13 -14.92
C GLY A 199 10.74 -21.30 -15.87
N ALA A 200 9.42 -21.49 -15.82
CA ALA A 200 8.48 -20.68 -16.59
C ALA A 200 8.52 -19.20 -16.17
N LEU A 201 8.56 -18.92 -14.87
CA LEU A 201 8.66 -17.55 -14.34
C LEU A 201 9.99 -16.88 -14.69
N GLU A 202 11.12 -17.56 -14.53
CA GLU A 202 12.43 -17.05 -14.96
C GLU A 202 12.45 -16.74 -16.47
N GLY A 203 11.83 -17.63 -17.27
CA GLY A 203 11.65 -17.44 -18.70
C GLY A 203 10.74 -16.27 -19.10
N LEU A 204 9.80 -15.86 -18.24
CA LEU A 204 8.98 -14.66 -18.43
C LEU A 204 9.74 -13.40 -18.03
N ASN A 205 10.42 -13.42 -16.88
CA ASN A 205 11.18 -12.28 -16.37
C ASN A 205 12.33 -11.88 -17.30
N SER A 206 13.02 -12.86 -17.88
CA SER A 206 14.05 -12.63 -18.91
C SER A 206 13.50 -11.97 -20.18
N LEU A 207 12.30 -12.34 -20.64
CA LEU A 207 11.64 -11.67 -21.78
C LEU A 207 11.24 -10.24 -21.43
N LYS A 208 10.65 -10.01 -20.24
CA LYS A 208 10.31 -8.66 -19.78
C LYS A 208 11.56 -7.76 -19.69
N ALA A 209 12.67 -8.28 -19.15
CA ALA A 209 13.95 -7.56 -19.09
C ALA A 209 14.49 -7.23 -20.50
N ALA A 210 14.38 -8.16 -21.45
CA ALA A 210 14.79 -7.92 -22.84
C ALA A 210 13.94 -6.82 -23.49
N ILE A 211 12.62 -6.80 -23.24
CA ILE A 211 11.70 -5.76 -23.73
C ILE A 211 12.07 -4.39 -23.16
N GLU A 212 12.33 -4.28 -21.86
CA GLU A 212 12.74 -3.00 -21.25
C GLU A 212 14.07 -2.51 -21.83
N GLN A 213 15.05 -3.41 -21.97
CA GLN A 213 16.33 -3.09 -22.59
C GLN A 213 16.16 -2.61 -24.04
N LYS A 214 15.30 -3.25 -24.84
CA LYS A 214 14.99 -2.81 -26.20
C LYS A 214 14.27 -1.46 -26.23
N THR A 215 13.41 -1.19 -25.27
CA THR A 215 12.70 0.08 -25.15
C THR A 215 13.70 1.22 -24.87
N LEU A 216 14.65 1.00 -23.96
CA LEU A 216 15.73 1.93 -23.69
C LEU A 216 16.63 2.16 -24.92
N GLU A 217 16.98 1.09 -25.65
CA GLU A 217 17.76 1.19 -26.90
C GLU A 217 17.04 2.02 -27.97
N ILE A 218 15.71 1.91 -28.06
CA ILE A 218 14.88 2.72 -28.97
C ILE A 218 14.96 4.20 -28.56
N GLU A 219 14.74 4.52 -27.28
CA GLU A 219 14.81 5.90 -26.78
C GLU A 219 16.19 6.53 -27.04
N GLN A 220 17.27 5.77 -26.81
CA GLN A 220 18.64 6.21 -27.08
C GLN A 220 18.89 6.44 -28.57
N ALA A 221 18.41 5.54 -29.45
CA ALA A 221 18.55 5.69 -30.89
C ALA A 221 17.75 6.87 -31.44
N GLU A 222 16.53 7.10 -30.93
CA GLU A 222 15.71 8.27 -31.26
C GLU A 222 16.40 9.57 -30.82
N ALA A 223 16.94 9.61 -29.60
CA ALA A 223 17.70 10.77 -29.08
C ALA A 223 18.98 11.06 -29.88
N ALA A 224 19.63 10.02 -30.42
CA ALA A 224 20.83 10.13 -31.25
C ALA A 224 20.53 10.38 -32.74
N TYR A 225 19.25 10.49 -33.14
CA TYR A 225 18.81 10.56 -34.55
C TYR A 225 19.22 9.35 -35.42
N GLU A 226 19.46 8.19 -34.81
CA GLU A 226 19.72 6.92 -35.50
C GLU A 226 18.39 6.27 -35.97
N LEU A 227 17.65 6.96 -36.84
CA LEU A 227 16.26 6.60 -37.20
C LEU A 227 16.10 5.20 -37.78
N ASN A 228 17.09 4.71 -38.55
CA ASN A 228 17.05 3.36 -39.13
C ASN A 228 17.09 2.27 -38.04
N LYS A 229 17.98 2.45 -37.05
CA LYS A 229 18.13 1.53 -35.93
C LYS A 229 16.91 1.58 -35.01
N ALA A 230 16.42 2.79 -34.72
CA ALA A 230 15.18 2.96 -33.96
C ALA A 230 13.99 2.26 -34.65
N ALA A 231 13.86 2.39 -35.98
CA ALA A 231 12.81 1.71 -36.74
C ALA A 231 12.93 0.18 -36.71
N GLU A 232 14.14 -0.37 -36.86
CA GLU A 232 14.34 -1.82 -36.76
C GLU A 232 13.96 -2.34 -35.36
N LEU A 233 14.46 -1.72 -34.30
CA LEU A 233 14.15 -2.10 -32.93
C LEU A 233 12.63 -2.00 -32.63
N LYS A 234 11.98 -0.93 -33.08
CA LYS A 234 10.58 -0.61 -32.78
C LYS A 234 9.57 -1.44 -33.57
N TYR A 235 9.86 -1.78 -34.81
CA TYR A 235 8.91 -2.47 -35.69
C TYR A 235 9.24 -3.94 -35.95
N ARG A 236 10.44 -4.41 -35.58
CA ARG A 236 10.86 -5.82 -35.72
C ARG A 236 11.08 -6.48 -34.36
N ASP A 237 12.12 -6.05 -33.64
CA ASP A 237 12.59 -6.76 -32.44
C ASP A 237 11.60 -6.66 -31.27
N LEU A 238 11.12 -5.45 -30.96
CA LEU A 238 10.20 -5.22 -29.84
C LEU A 238 8.86 -5.97 -30.03
N PRO A 239 8.18 -5.91 -31.20
CA PRO A 239 6.97 -6.71 -31.44
C PRO A 239 7.20 -8.21 -31.35
N GLU A 240 8.36 -8.72 -31.79
CA GLU A 240 8.70 -10.14 -31.69
C GLU A 240 8.81 -10.58 -30.23
N LEU A 241 9.53 -9.82 -29.40
CA LEU A 241 9.64 -10.10 -27.97
C LEU A 241 8.29 -9.98 -27.25
N GLN A 242 7.48 -8.99 -27.60
CA GLN A 242 6.12 -8.83 -27.05
C GLN A 242 5.21 -10.01 -27.42
N ALA A 243 5.29 -10.51 -28.66
CA ALA A 243 4.55 -11.71 -29.07
C ALA A 243 5.00 -12.95 -28.30
N GLN A 244 6.31 -13.14 -28.10
CA GLN A 244 6.84 -14.24 -27.30
C GLN A 244 6.40 -14.16 -25.83
N LEU A 245 6.43 -12.96 -25.24
CA LEU A 245 5.96 -12.73 -23.87
C LEU A 245 4.48 -13.10 -23.74
N ARG A 246 3.64 -12.61 -24.66
CA ARG A 246 2.20 -12.87 -24.65
C ARG A 246 1.89 -14.35 -24.78
N ALA A 247 2.55 -15.05 -25.68
CA ALA A 247 2.41 -16.50 -25.85
C ALA A 247 2.79 -17.27 -24.58
N LYS A 248 3.88 -16.89 -23.89
CA LYS A 248 4.25 -17.52 -22.61
C LYS A 248 3.27 -17.21 -21.49
N GLN A 249 2.74 -15.99 -21.43
CA GLN A 249 1.73 -15.60 -20.44
C GLN A 249 0.43 -16.40 -20.63
N GLU A 250 -0.01 -16.55 -21.87
CA GLU A 250 -1.20 -17.37 -22.20
C GLU A 250 -0.99 -18.84 -21.87
N ALA A 251 0.20 -19.40 -22.15
CA ALA A 251 0.53 -20.77 -21.77
C ALA A 251 0.54 -20.98 -20.26
N LEU A 252 1.06 -20.01 -19.49
CA LEU A 252 1.07 -20.06 -18.04
C LEU A 252 -0.33 -19.93 -17.46
N ALA A 253 -1.14 -19.01 -17.98
CA ALA A 253 -2.53 -18.81 -17.56
C ALA A 253 -3.41 -20.05 -17.86
N ALA A 254 -3.17 -20.74 -18.98
CA ALA A 254 -3.86 -21.99 -19.30
C ALA A 254 -3.44 -23.16 -18.41
N ALA A 255 -2.20 -23.15 -17.91
CA ALA A 255 -1.71 -24.13 -16.94
C ALA A 255 -2.24 -23.88 -15.51
N ASP A 256 -2.70 -22.66 -15.23
CA ASP A 256 -3.12 -22.19 -13.91
C ASP A 256 -4.56 -22.59 -13.53
N GLY A 257 -4.97 -23.82 -13.89
CA GLY A 257 -6.31 -24.38 -13.66
C GLY A 257 -6.68 -24.66 -12.19
N GLY A 258 -6.13 -23.91 -11.24
CA GLY A 258 -6.43 -23.99 -9.81
C GLY A 258 -5.50 -24.88 -8.98
N GLU A 259 -4.41 -25.38 -9.57
CA GLU A 259 -3.47 -26.30 -8.90
C GLU A 259 -2.02 -25.77 -8.79
N ALA A 260 -1.75 -24.49 -9.07
CA ALA A 260 -0.39 -23.96 -8.97
C ALA A 260 0.21 -24.17 -7.57
N LEU A 261 1.46 -24.64 -7.52
CA LEU A 261 2.17 -24.87 -6.25
C LEU A 261 2.56 -23.55 -5.58
N THR A 262 2.82 -22.51 -6.39
CA THR A 262 3.16 -21.17 -5.91
C THR A 262 2.28 -20.10 -6.53
N ARG A 263 1.84 -19.15 -5.71
CA ARG A 263 1.14 -17.96 -6.19
C ARG A 263 2.18 -16.95 -6.69
N THR A 264 1.92 -16.36 -7.86
CA THR A 264 2.87 -15.48 -8.56
C THR A 264 2.30 -14.11 -8.87
N THR A 265 1.03 -13.88 -8.50
CA THR A 265 0.31 -12.62 -8.69
C THR A 265 -0.04 -12.00 -7.34
N VAL A 266 0.34 -10.73 -7.15
CA VAL A 266 -0.04 -9.90 -6.00
C VAL A 266 -1.52 -9.55 -6.11
N GLY A 267 -2.29 -9.92 -5.09
CA GLY A 267 -3.73 -9.66 -4.96
C GLY A 267 -4.06 -8.57 -3.94
N GLU A 268 -5.35 -8.27 -3.78
CA GLU A 268 -5.85 -7.33 -2.77
C GLU A 268 -5.49 -7.79 -1.34
N GLU A 269 -5.57 -9.09 -1.09
CA GLU A 269 -5.26 -9.67 0.22
C GLU A 269 -3.80 -9.45 0.63
N ASP A 270 -2.88 -9.45 -0.34
CA ASP A 270 -1.45 -9.23 -0.09
C ASP A 270 -1.18 -7.81 0.38
N VAL A 271 -1.77 -6.86 -0.33
CA VAL A 271 -1.71 -5.44 0.03
C VAL A 271 -2.35 -5.21 1.40
N ALA A 272 -3.54 -5.77 1.63
CA ALA A 272 -4.24 -5.65 2.90
C ALA A 272 -3.45 -6.30 4.06
N ALA A 273 -2.72 -7.39 3.80
CA ALA A 273 -1.86 -8.02 4.80
C ALA A 273 -0.67 -7.12 5.19
N VAL A 274 -0.07 -6.41 4.23
CA VAL A 274 0.98 -5.41 4.52
C VAL A 274 0.40 -4.24 5.33
N VAL A 275 -0.75 -3.69 4.93
CA VAL A 275 -1.40 -2.60 5.69
C VAL A 275 -1.75 -3.06 7.11
N SER A 276 -2.24 -4.29 7.27
CA SER A 276 -2.54 -4.87 8.58
C SER A 276 -1.30 -4.95 9.47
N GLN A 277 -0.16 -5.33 8.89
CA GLN A 277 1.12 -5.38 9.61
C GLN A 277 1.62 -3.99 10.02
N TRP A 278 1.44 -2.98 9.16
CA TRP A 278 1.88 -1.61 9.44
C TRP A 278 1.00 -0.90 10.49
N THR A 279 -0.31 -1.12 10.41
CA THR A 279 -1.31 -0.36 11.17
C THR A 279 -1.84 -1.11 12.39
N GLY A 280 -1.63 -2.43 12.47
CA GLY A 280 -2.20 -3.30 13.50
C GLY A 280 -3.70 -3.60 13.32
N VAL A 281 -4.36 -2.99 12.33
CA VAL A 281 -5.79 -3.23 12.06
C VAL A 281 -5.96 -4.64 11.46
N PRO A 282 -6.88 -5.49 11.97
CA PRO A 282 -7.01 -6.86 11.51
C PRO A 282 -7.41 -6.98 10.02
N LEU A 283 -6.73 -7.86 9.27
CA LEU A 283 -7.02 -8.15 7.86
C LEU A 283 -8.50 -8.41 7.58
N LYS A 284 -9.16 -9.20 8.45
CA LYS A 284 -10.59 -9.51 8.34
C LYS A 284 -11.49 -8.27 8.38
N LYS A 285 -11.10 -7.23 9.14
CA LYS A 285 -11.83 -5.95 9.16
C LYS A 285 -11.62 -5.17 7.85
N MET A 286 -10.45 -5.25 7.21
CA MET A 286 -10.14 -4.54 5.96
C MET A 286 -10.83 -5.15 4.73
N LEU A 287 -10.91 -6.48 4.66
CA LEU A 287 -11.52 -7.20 3.53
C LEU A 287 -13.06 -7.25 3.60
N ALA A 288 -13.66 -6.84 4.71
CA ALA A 288 -15.11 -6.78 4.84
C ALA A 288 -15.68 -5.69 3.93
N THR A 289 -16.64 -6.06 3.07
CA THR A 289 -17.31 -5.09 2.21
C THR A 289 -17.98 -4.00 3.03
N GLU A 290 -17.99 -2.77 2.51
CA GLU A 290 -18.63 -1.64 3.17
C GLU A 290 -20.11 -1.92 3.45
N ALA A 291 -20.81 -2.54 2.49
CA ALA A 291 -22.20 -2.97 2.66
C ALA A 291 -22.37 -3.91 3.87
N GLN A 292 -21.49 -4.91 4.02
CA GLN A 292 -21.57 -5.85 5.13
C GLN A 292 -21.29 -5.18 6.48
N LYS A 293 -20.28 -4.29 6.55
CA LYS A 293 -20.01 -3.50 7.77
C LYS A 293 -21.24 -2.72 8.22
N ILE A 294 -21.89 -2.04 7.26
CA ILE A 294 -23.05 -1.19 7.50
C ILE A 294 -24.31 -2.00 7.88
N LEU A 295 -24.54 -3.16 7.26
CA LEU A 295 -25.65 -4.05 7.59
C LEU A 295 -25.53 -4.62 9.01
N THR A 296 -24.32 -4.93 9.46
CA THR A 296 -24.08 -5.49 10.80
C THR A 296 -23.79 -4.42 11.87
N LEU A 297 -23.87 -3.13 11.53
CA LEU A 297 -23.44 -2.03 12.39
C LEU A 297 -24.19 -2.00 13.72
N ALA A 298 -25.51 -2.11 13.71
CA ALA A 298 -26.32 -2.12 14.94
C ALA A 298 -25.91 -3.25 15.88
N ASP A 299 -25.70 -4.46 15.34
CA ASP A 299 -25.29 -5.62 16.14
C ASP A 299 -23.89 -5.48 16.71
N GLN A 300 -22.96 -4.89 15.95
CA GLN A 300 -21.61 -4.58 16.45
C GLN A 300 -21.65 -3.57 17.59
N LEU A 301 -22.49 -2.52 17.47
CA LEU A 301 -22.66 -1.52 18.52
C LEU A 301 -23.31 -2.12 19.78
N ARG A 302 -24.30 -3.03 19.62
CA ARG A 302 -24.95 -3.73 20.74
C ARG A 302 -24.00 -4.61 21.56
N GLN A 303 -22.98 -5.19 20.93
CA GLN A 303 -21.98 -6.00 21.64
C GLN A 303 -21.18 -5.18 22.65
N ARG A 304 -21.09 -3.86 22.43
CA ARG A 304 -20.26 -2.95 23.23
C ARG A 304 -21.07 -2.01 24.11
N VAL A 305 -22.26 -1.60 23.66
CA VAL A 305 -23.14 -0.67 24.36
C VAL A 305 -24.37 -1.42 24.87
N ALA A 306 -24.38 -1.71 26.18
CA ALA A 306 -25.47 -2.44 26.81
C ALA A 306 -26.67 -1.52 27.16
N GLY A 307 -27.88 -1.96 26.80
CA GLY A 307 -29.14 -1.36 27.26
C GLY A 307 -29.49 -0.01 26.62
N GLN A 308 -28.94 0.31 25.45
CA GLN A 308 -29.22 1.54 24.68
C GLN A 308 -29.73 1.22 23.27
N ASP A 309 -30.60 0.22 23.13
CA ASP A 309 -31.02 -0.32 21.82
C ASP A 309 -31.61 0.74 20.89
N ASP A 310 -32.49 1.61 21.39
CA ASP A 310 -33.11 2.68 20.57
C ASP A 310 -32.07 3.68 20.05
N ALA A 311 -31.07 4.01 20.88
CA ALA A 311 -30.00 4.92 20.48
C ALA A 311 -29.06 4.26 19.46
N VAL A 312 -28.74 2.98 19.65
CA VAL A 312 -27.94 2.20 18.70
C VAL A 312 -28.64 2.11 17.35
N GLU A 313 -29.93 1.79 17.33
CA GLU A 313 -30.72 1.69 16.11
C GLU A 313 -30.80 3.03 15.37
N ALA A 314 -31.11 4.12 16.08
CA ALA A 314 -31.19 5.46 15.49
C ALA A 314 -29.86 5.91 14.84
N VAL A 315 -28.73 5.58 15.48
CA VAL A 315 -27.39 5.85 14.95
C VAL A 315 -27.11 5.00 13.70
N ALA A 316 -27.38 3.70 13.77
CA ALA A 316 -27.15 2.77 12.67
C ALA A 316 -27.97 3.17 11.43
N GLU A 317 -29.26 3.48 11.59
CA GLU A 317 -30.12 3.92 10.49
C GLU A 317 -29.65 5.24 9.86
N ALA A 318 -29.19 6.21 10.67
CA ALA A 318 -28.70 7.48 10.15
C ALA A 318 -27.47 7.30 9.26
N ILE A 319 -26.54 6.46 9.69
CA ILE A 319 -25.34 6.13 8.93
C ILE A 319 -25.70 5.32 7.67
N GLN A 320 -26.60 4.36 7.78
CA GLN A 320 -27.10 3.56 6.65
C GLN A 320 -27.71 4.44 5.56
N ARG A 321 -28.56 5.42 5.93
CA ARG A 321 -29.16 6.37 4.97
C ARG A 321 -28.11 7.16 4.21
N SER A 322 -27.07 7.65 4.90
CA SER A 322 -25.98 8.38 4.26
C SER A 322 -25.18 7.49 3.31
N ARG A 323 -24.81 6.27 3.72
CA ARG A 323 -24.06 5.34 2.88
C ARG A 323 -24.86 4.80 1.69
N ALA A 324 -26.19 4.78 1.78
CA ALA A 324 -27.07 4.47 0.67
C ALA A 324 -27.22 5.62 -0.36
N GLY A 325 -26.55 6.76 -0.14
CA GLY A 325 -26.66 7.93 -1.03
C GLY A 325 -28.02 8.63 -0.95
N LEU A 326 -28.80 8.37 0.11
CA LEU A 326 -30.11 9.00 0.34
C LEU A 326 -29.98 10.35 1.08
N SER A 327 -28.76 10.71 1.49
CA SER A 327 -28.43 11.98 2.12
C SER A 327 -27.69 12.90 1.16
N ASP A 328 -27.77 14.20 1.47
CA ASP A 328 -27.02 15.25 0.78
C ASP A 328 -25.49 15.01 0.89
N PRO A 329 -24.74 14.92 -0.22
CA PRO A 329 -23.29 14.67 -0.21
C PRO A 329 -22.48 15.82 0.39
N ASP A 330 -23.04 17.04 0.45
CA ASP A 330 -22.36 18.21 1.04
C ASP A 330 -22.52 18.25 2.59
N LYS A 331 -23.19 17.27 3.19
CA LYS A 331 -23.42 17.18 4.63
C LYS A 331 -22.61 16.04 5.29
N PRO A 332 -22.34 16.14 6.60
CA PRO A 332 -21.72 15.05 7.34
C PRO A 332 -22.54 13.76 7.25
N THR A 333 -21.87 12.61 7.32
CA THR A 333 -22.48 11.27 7.29
C THR A 333 -23.67 11.14 8.25
N ALA A 334 -23.52 11.67 9.45
CA ALA A 334 -24.62 11.81 10.40
C ALA A 334 -24.35 12.98 11.36
N SER A 335 -25.40 13.70 11.73
CA SER A 335 -25.38 14.70 12.81
C SER A 335 -26.33 14.24 13.90
N LEU A 336 -25.78 13.89 15.06
CA LEU A 336 -26.50 13.20 16.14
C LEU A 336 -26.36 14.00 17.44
N MET A 337 -27.45 14.10 18.21
CA MET A 337 -27.45 14.75 19.52
C MET A 337 -27.84 13.74 20.60
N PHE A 338 -26.87 13.34 21.43
CA PHE A 338 -27.09 12.37 22.50
C PHE A 338 -27.60 13.02 23.79
N LEU A 339 -28.91 12.92 24.04
CA LEU A 339 -29.56 13.42 25.25
C LEU A 339 -29.73 12.30 26.29
N GLY A 340 -29.58 12.63 27.57
CA GLY A 340 -29.63 11.64 28.67
C GLY A 340 -28.70 11.94 29.84
N PRO A 341 -28.71 11.14 30.91
CA PRO A 341 -27.85 11.33 32.08
C PRO A 341 -26.36 11.13 31.75
N THR A 342 -25.47 11.59 32.62
CA THR A 342 -24.04 11.26 32.55
C THR A 342 -23.81 9.80 32.93
N GLY A 343 -22.82 9.15 32.30
CA GLY A 343 -22.42 7.78 32.65
C GLY A 343 -23.26 6.66 32.02
N VAL A 344 -24.29 6.97 31.23
CA VAL A 344 -25.15 5.96 30.56
C VAL A 344 -24.58 5.39 29.25
N GLY A 345 -23.33 5.74 28.90
CA GLY A 345 -22.66 5.21 27.71
C GLY A 345 -22.69 6.08 26.45
N LYS A 346 -23.07 7.38 26.53
CA LYS A 346 -23.04 8.29 25.37
C LYS A 346 -21.69 8.35 24.67
N THR A 347 -20.62 8.53 25.45
CA THR A 347 -19.25 8.58 24.94
C THR A 347 -18.79 7.21 24.44
N GLU A 348 -19.22 6.12 25.09
CA GLU A 348 -18.90 4.77 24.63
C GLU A 348 -19.61 4.43 23.31
N LEU A 349 -20.84 4.89 23.09
CA LEU A 349 -21.49 4.76 21.80
C LEU A 349 -20.74 5.53 20.70
N ALA A 350 -20.24 6.73 21.00
CA ALA A 350 -19.40 7.48 20.05
C ALA A 350 -18.09 6.73 19.71
N LYS A 351 -17.40 6.17 20.72
CA LYS A 351 -16.21 5.34 20.49
C LYS A 351 -16.51 4.05 19.72
N ALA A 352 -17.62 3.40 20.03
CA ALA A 352 -18.06 2.18 19.34
C ALA A 352 -18.37 2.47 17.86
N VAL A 353 -18.97 3.62 17.56
CA VAL A 353 -19.17 4.09 16.18
C VAL A 353 -17.83 4.37 15.50
N ALA A 354 -16.88 4.99 16.21
CA ALA A 354 -15.54 5.25 15.67
C ALA A 354 -14.83 3.94 15.29
N ASP A 355 -14.80 2.94 16.18
CA ASP A 355 -14.22 1.62 15.89
C ASP A 355 -14.97 0.87 14.77
N ALA A 356 -16.30 0.92 14.74
CA ALA A 356 -17.07 0.20 13.73
C ALA A 356 -16.93 0.78 12.31
N LEU A 357 -16.84 2.11 12.18
CA LEU A 357 -16.77 2.77 10.87
C LEU A 357 -15.33 2.99 10.39
N PHE A 358 -14.43 3.33 11.31
CA PHE A 358 -13.06 3.74 11.00
C PHE A 358 -12.01 2.74 11.49
N ASP A 359 -12.45 1.61 12.05
CA ASP A 359 -11.59 0.52 12.55
C ASP A 359 -10.62 0.95 13.67
N SER A 360 -10.84 2.11 14.29
CA SER A 360 -10.08 2.64 15.43
C SER A 360 -10.92 3.57 16.31
N GLU A 361 -10.82 3.42 17.64
CA GLU A 361 -11.41 4.37 18.61
C GLU A 361 -10.69 5.72 18.63
N GLU A 362 -9.42 5.73 18.22
CA GLU A 362 -8.60 6.94 18.17
C GLU A 362 -9.00 7.84 17.01
N ALA A 363 -9.77 7.32 16.05
CA ALA A 363 -10.45 8.08 15.00
C ALA A 363 -11.64 8.90 15.56
N MET A 364 -11.49 9.46 16.76
CA MET A 364 -12.47 10.31 17.43
C MET A 364 -11.81 11.61 17.89
N VAL A 365 -12.27 12.73 17.34
CA VAL A 365 -11.87 14.05 17.82
C VAL A 365 -12.81 14.44 18.96
N ARG A 366 -12.27 14.59 20.18
CA ARG A 366 -13.03 15.01 21.35
C ARG A 366 -12.75 16.48 21.66
N ILE A 367 -13.81 17.29 21.69
CA ILE A 367 -13.76 18.71 22.05
C ILE A 367 -14.57 18.89 23.33
N ASP A 368 -13.94 19.38 24.40
CA ASP A 368 -14.63 19.72 25.64
C ASP A 368 -15.16 21.15 25.55
N MET A 369 -16.46 21.31 25.31
CA MET A 369 -17.10 22.62 25.16
C MET A 369 -17.03 23.50 26.41
N SER A 370 -16.73 22.93 27.58
CA SER A 370 -16.51 23.70 28.82
C SER A 370 -15.28 24.61 28.70
N GLU A 371 -14.32 24.25 27.85
CA GLU A 371 -13.12 25.07 27.57
C GLU A 371 -13.41 26.21 26.59
N TYR A 372 -14.53 26.16 25.85
CA TYR A 372 -14.88 27.07 24.76
C TYR A 372 -16.02 28.04 25.10
N MET A 373 -16.20 28.35 26.39
CA MET A 373 -17.31 29.22 26.85
C MET A 373 -17.14 30.70 26.52
N SER A 374 -15.90 31.17 26.26
CA SER A 374 -15.61 32.57 25.93
C SER A 374 -15.21 32.76 24.47
N GLN A 375 -15.48 33.94 23.91
CA GLN A 375 -15.03 34.30 22.55
C GLN A 375 -13.50 34.21 22.39
N GLU A 376 -12.74 34.54 23.43
CA GLU A 376 -11.27 34.44 23.42
C GLU A 376 -10.82 32.97 23.38
N SER A 377 -11.45 32.09 24.15
CA SER A 377 -11.15 30.64 24.14
C SER A 377 -11.43 30.01 22.77
N LEU A 378 -12.52 30.42 22.10
CA LEU A 378 -12.89 29.96 20.76
C LEU A 378 -11.82 30.29 19.71
N VAL A 379 -11.16 31.45 19.81
CA VAL A 379 -10.12 31.88 18.85
C VAL A 379 -8.76 31.27 19.19
N HIS A 380 -8.42 31.17 20.47
CA HIS A 380 -7.08 30.73 20.89
C HIS A 380 -6.86 29.21 20.75
N GLN A 381 -7.86 28.38 21.09
CA GLN A 381 -7.71 26.92 21.07
C GLN A 381 -8.00 26.29 19.70
N SER A 382 -8.81 26.94 18.85
CA SER A 382 -9.05 26.50 17.46
C SER A 382 -7.81 26.68 16.56
N ILE A 383 -6.87 27.55 16.95
CA ILE A 383 -5.70 27.91 16.15
C ILE A 383 -4.39 27.30 16.68
N SER A 384 -4.28 26.95 17.98
CA SER A 384 -2.95 26.70 18.62
C SER A 384 -2.61 25.27 19.08
N SER A 385 -3.47 24.25 18.92
CA SER A 385 -3.10 22.89 19.37
C SER A 385 -2.44 22.06 18.26
N SER A 386 -1.36 21.36 18.62
CA SER A 386 -0.59 20.44 17.77
C SER A 386 -1.39 19.24 17.23
N SER A 387 -2.65 19.09 17.65
CA SER A 387 -3.64 18.14 17.14
C SER A 387 -4.38 18.66 15.89
N SER A 388 -4.07 19.87 15.40
CA SER A 388 -4.88 20.59 14.40
C SER A 388 -4.62 20.27 12.92
N ARG A 389 -3.83 19.25 12.56
CA ARG A 389 -3.73 18.86 11.13
C ARG A 389 -5.09 18.41 10.57
N PHE A 390 -5.92 17.73 11.37
CA PHE A 390 -7.25 17.31 10.95
C PHE A 390 -8.29 18.45 10.95
N ILE A 391 -8.26 19.35 11.94
CA ILE A 391 -9.25 20.44 12.07
C ILE A 391 -9.04 21.52 10.99
N LYS A 392 -7.79 21.79 10.59
CA LYS A 392 -7.50 22.75 9.51
C LYS A 392 -8.08 22.32 8.15
N SER A 393 -8.21 21.02 7.87
CA SER A 393 -8.78 20.56 6.60
C SER A 393 -10.31 20.67 6.57
N ALA A 394 -10.99 20.60 7.71
CA ALA A 394 -12.46 20.63 7.76
C ALA A 394 -13.05 22.05 7.75
N CYS A 395 -12.31 23.06 8.21
CA CYS A 395 -12.80 24.44 8.30
C CYS A 395 -12.61 25.30 7.02
N VAL A 396 -11.85 24.85 6.03
CA VAL A 396 -11.49 25.67 4.85
C VAL A 396 -12.58 25.68 3.75
N ALA A 397 -13.65 24.89 3.87
CA ALA A 397 -14.77 24.92 2.91
C ALA A 397 -15.76 26.10 3.10
N GLY A 398 -15.46 27.05 3.99
CA GLY A 398 -16.40 28.09 4.42
C GLY A 398 -16.02 29.54 4.15
N GLU A 399 -14.91 29.83 3.45
CA GLU A 399 -14.57 31.21 3.10
C GLU A 399 -15.09 31.56 1.69
N ARG A 400 -16.15 32.37 1.66
CA ARG A 400 -16.48 33.18 0.49
C ARG A 400 -15.27 34.06 0.18
N LEU A 401 -14.61 33.79 -0.94
CA LEU A 401 -13.67 34.72 -1.54
C LEU A 401 -14.39 36.04 -1.88
N PRO A 402 -13.72 37.21 -1.72
CA PRO A 402 -14.22 38.48 -2.24
C PRO A 402 -14.33 38.48 -3.78
#